data_AF-A0A9W7BMG2-F1
#
_entry.id   AF-A0A9W7BMG2-F1
#
_cell.length_a   1.000
_cell.length_b   1.000
_cell.length_c   1.000
_cell.angle_alpha   90.00
_cell.angle_beta   90.00
_cell.angle_gamma   90.00
#
_symmetry.space_group_name_H-M   'P 1'
#
loop_
_entity.id
_entity.type
_entity.pdbx_description
1 polymer ?
#
loop_
_entity_poly.entity_id
_entity_poly.type
_entity_poly.pdbx_seq_one_letter_code
_entity_poly.pdbx_strand_id
1 'polypeptide(L)'
;MSKTAPAANARNAYPKGLTTDFRQISPQNLFDYVEYFSVSIRPDAPAPELSCNIASHFLTIDVDEEAVLGGFLKTCDGEKDYADDNKVVVNAVPSVMAHKRKRAKAAARPGEQVAAKVSRR
;
A
#
# COMPACT_ATOMS: atom_id res chain seq x y z
N MET A 1 -12.83 -52.37 14.98
CA MET A 1 -11.55 -51.63 15.03
C MET A 1 -11.58 -50.60 13.91
N SER A 2 -12.02 -49.38 14.21
CA SER A 2 -12.06 -48.27 13.26
C SER A 2 -10.66 -47.70 13.08
N LYS A 3 -10.02 -48.01 11.94
CA LYS A 3 -8.79 -47.34 11.49
C LYS A 3 -9.12 -45.88 11.17
N THR A 4 -8.68 -44.97 12.02
CA THR A 4 -8.65 -43.54 11.72
C THR A 4 -7.67 -43.29 10.57
N ALA A 5 -8.15 -42.60 9.52
CA ALA A 5 -7.35 -42.20 8.38
C ALA A 5 -6.20 -41.26 8.81
N PRO A 6 -5.02 -41.31 8.16
CA PRO A 6 -3.94 -40.38 8.45
C PRO A 6 -4.40 -38.95 8.13
N ALA A 7 -4.20 -38.04 9.07
CA ALA A 7 -4.52 -36.62 8.93
C ALA A 7 -3.69 -36.01 7.78
N ALA A 8 -4.28 -35.96 6.59
CA ALA A 8 -3.79 -35.13 5.51
C ALA A 8 -3.91 -33.65 5.91
N ASN A 9 -2.91 -32.84 5.52
CA ASN A 9 -2.94 -31.36 5.47
C ASN A 9 -2.31 -30.54 6.61
N ALA A 10 -1.33 -31.07 7.36
CA ALA A 10 -0.51 -30.21 8.25
C ALA A 10 0.76 -29.64 7.59
N ARG A 11 1.22 -30.21 6.46
CA ARG A 11 2.53 -29.88 5.86
C ARG A 11 2.59 -28.56 5.09
N ASN A 12 1.45 -27.95 4.78
CA ASN A 12 1.37 -26.73 3.98
C ASN A 12 0.80 -25.53 4.76
N ALA A 13 0.67 -25.64 6.08
CA ALA A 13 0.17 -24.53 6.88
C ALA A 13 1.30 -23.54 7.19
N TYR A 14 1.12 -22.28 6.83
CA TYR A 14 2.04 -21.22 7.22
C TYR A 14 2.17 -21.13 8.75
N PRO A 15 3.39 -20.89 9.27
CA PRO A 15 3.60 -20.71 10.70
C PRO A 15 2.74 -19.56 11.21
N LYS A 16 1.94 -19.84 12.24
CA LYS A 16 1.08 -18.84 12.87
C LYS A 16 1.88 -18.03 13.88
N GLY A 17 1.64 -16.72 13.91
CA GLY A 17 2.26 -15.83 14.90
C GLY A 17 3.64 -15.29 14.54
N LEU A 18 4.03 -15.36 13.26
CA LEU A 18 5.17 -14.59 12.76
C LEU A 18 4.81 -13.10 12.87
N THR A 19 5.70 -12.30 13.48
CA THR A 19 5.50 -10.85 13.61
C THR A 19 6.66 -10.12 12.95
N THR A 20 6.38 -8.92 12.45
CA THR A 20 7.37 -8.05 11.82
C THR A 20 7.48 -6.77 12.64
N ASP A 21 8.71 -6.44 13.04
CA ASP A 21 8.97 -5.20 13.78
C ASP A 21 9.43 -4.09 12.83
N PHE A 22 8.50 -3.20 12.48
CA PHE A 22 8.77 -2.06 11.57
C PHE A 22 9.77 -1.06 12.14
N ARG A 23 10.07 -1.09 13.45
CA ARG A 23 11.09 -0.23 14.06
C ARG A 23 12.52 -0.64 13.67
N GLN A 24 12.71 -1.85 13.16
CA GLN A 24 14.00 -2.35 12.69
C GLN A 24 14.30 -1.91 11.25
N ILE A 25 13.32 -1.36 10.55
CA ILE A 25 13.47 -0.86 9.18
C ILE A 25 14.14 0.51 9.22
N SER A 26 14.99 0.79 8.23
CA SER A 26 15.66 2.08 8.13
C SER A 26 14.62 3.21 7.98
N PRO A 27 14.85 4.41 8.56
CA PRO A 27 13.93 5.54 8.41
C PRO A 27 13.67 5.89 6.95
N GLN A 28 14.69 5.79 6.08
CA GLN A 28 14.54 6.05 4.65
C GLN A 28 13.51 5.12 4.01
N ASN A 29 13.61 3.81 4.25
CA ASN A 29 12.68 2.84 3.67
C ASN A 29 11.24 3.05 4.20
N LEU A 30 11.08 3.53 5.45
CA LEU A 30 9.78 3.91 5.98
C LEU A 30 9.20 5.11 5.24
N PHE A 31 10.01 6.12 4.89
CA PHE A 31 9.57 7.25 4.06
C PHE A 31 9.25 6.83 2.64
N ASP A 32 10.09 6.00 2.02
CA ASP A 32 9.85 5.48 0.66
C ASP A 32 8.52 4.69 0.60
N TYR A 33 8.23 3.90 1.64
CA TYR A 33 6.95 3.20 1.76
C TYR A 33 5.77 4.17 1.84
N VAL A 34 5.89 5.23 2.66
CA VAL A 34 4.84 6.25 2.83
C VAL A 34 4.59 7.01 1.53
N GLU A 35 5.65 7.34 0.80
CA GLU A 35 5.56 7.99 -0.51
C GLU A 35 4.89 7.06 -1.54
N TYR A 36 5.38 5.82 -1.65
CA TYR A 36 4.87 4.84 -2.61
C TYR A 36 3.38 4.53 -2.41
N PHE A 37 2.96 4.31 -1.15
CA PHE A 37 1.55 4.04 -0.82
C PHE A 37 0.72 5.30 -0.55
N SER A 38 1.34 6.49 -0.59
CA SER A 38 0.70 7.76 -0.25
C SER A 38 -0.04 7.71 1.11
N VAL A 39 0.59 7.09 2.10
CA VAL A 39 0.00 6.94 3.44
C VAL A 39 -0.13 8.31 4.09
N SER A 40 -1.32 8.64 4.59
CA SER A 40 -1.59 9.95 5.19
C SER A 40 -0.96 10.05 6.58
N ILE A 41 0.25 10.61 6.66
CA ILE A 41 1.00 10.82 7.91
C ILE A 41 1.36 12.31 8.04
N ARG A 42 1.52 12.78 9.28
CA ARG A 42 2.02 14.14 9.56
C ARG A 42 3.47 14.26 9.03
N PRO A 43 3.84 15.37 8.35
CA PRO A 43 5.16 15.51 7.72
C PRO A 43 6.33 15.43 8.70
N ASP A 44 6.15 15.89 9.94
CA ASP A 44 7.17 15.86 11.00
C ASP A 44 6.93 14.71 12.01
N ALA A 45 6.36 13.59 11.56
CA ALA A 45 6.14 12.44 12.44
C ALA A 45 7.48 11.79 12.85
N PRO A 46 7.72 11.51 14.14
CA PRO A 46 8.90 10.79 14.58
C PRO A 46 8.85 9.32 14.12
N ALA A 47 10.03 8.69 14.00
CA ALA A 47 10.18 7.31 13.50
C ALA A 47 9.26 6.24 14.16
N PRO A 48 8.99 6.28 15.48
CA PRO A 48 8.05 5.34 16.10
C PRO A 48 6.60 5.52 15.63
N GLU A 49 6.18 6.76 15.39
CA GLU A 49 4.84 7.10 14.89
C GLU A 49 4.70 6.66 13.42
N LEU A 50 5.74 6.86 12.61
CA LEU A 50 5.83 6.33 11.24
C LEU A 50 5.67 4.81 11.22
N SER A 51 6.44 4.11 12.05
CA SER A 51 6.40 2.64 12.13
C SER A 51 5.01 2.12 12.50
N CYS A 52 4.32 2.78 13.44
CA CYS A 52 2.97 2.39 13.87
C CYS A 52 1.91 2.62 12.79
N ASN A 53 1.96 3.76 12.11
CA ASN A 53 1.06 4.07 11.00
C ASN A 53 1.28 3.12 9.81
N ILE A 54 2.54 2.84 9.49
CA ILE A 54 2.91 1.89 8.43
C ILE A 54 2.43 0.48 8.79
N ALA A 55 2.65 0.01 10.02
CA ALA A 55 2.15 -1.29 10.46
C ALA A 55 0.61 -1.38 10.36
N SER A 56 -0.08 -0.31 10.72
CA SER A 56 -1.55 -0.23 10.61
C SER A 56 -2.00 -0.28 9.15
N HIS A 57 -1.33 0.44 8.25
CA HIS A 57 -1.61 0.39 6.81
C HIS A 57 -1.30 -0.99 6.23
N PHE A 58 -0.17 -1.59 6.60
CA PHE A 58 0.28 -2.88 6.10
C PHE A 58 -0.75 -3.99 6.37
N LEU A 59 -1.44 -3.95 7.52
CA LEU A 59 -2.51 -4.89 7.86
C LEU A 59 -3.78 -4.73 7.01
N THR A 60 -3.94 -3.61 6.31
CA THR A 60 -5.09 -3.34 5.43
C THR A 60 -4.83 -3.72 3.97
N ILE A 61 -3.61 -4.13 3.64
CA ILE A 61 -3.26 -4.50 2.28
C ILE A 61 -3.82 -5.89 2.00
N ASP A 62 -4.70 -5.97 1.00
CA ASP A 62 -5.12 -7.24 0.42
C ASP A 62 -3.98 -7.80 -0.42
N VAL A 63 -3.51 -9.00 -0.05
CA VAL A 63 -2.40 -9.68 -0.72
C VAL A 63 -2.95 -10.84 -1.56
N ASP A 64 -2.74 -10.75 -2.87
CA ASP A 64 -2.86 -11.90 -3.77
C ASP A 64 -1.52 -12.64 -3.80
N GLU A 65 -1.48 -13.80 -3.13
CA GLU A 65 -0.26 -14.58 -2.93
C GLU A 65 0.37 -15.02 -4.26
N GLU A 66 -0.44 -15.47 -5.23
CA GLU A 66 0.04 -15.94 -6.53
C GLU A 66 0.68 -14.80 -7.33
N ALA A 67 0.03 -13.63 -7.31
CA ALA A 67 0.55 -12.42 -7.94
C ALA A 67 1.87 -11.96 -7.31
N VAL A 68 1.94 -11.94 -5.97
CA VAL A 68 3.12 -11.49 -5.23
C VAL A 68 4.29 -12.44 -5.45
N LEU A 69 4.06 -13.75 -5.36
CA LEU A 69 5.10 -14.75 -5.63
C LEU A 69 5.57 -14.69 -7.07
N GLY A 70 4.65 -14.57 -8.03
CA GLY A 70 4.99 -14.44 -9.45
C GLY A 70 5.84 -13.20 -9.73
N GLY A 71 5.47 -12.04 -9.18
CA GLY A 71 6.26 -10.80 -9.29
C GLY A 71 7.63 -10.90 -8.62
N PHE A 72 7.70 -11.48 -7.43
CA PHE A 72 8.96 -11.68 -6.71
C PHE A 72 9.91 -12.59 -7.49
N LEU A 73 9.44 -13.75 -7.97
CA LEU A 73 10.25 -14.69 -8.74
C LEU A 73 10.74 -14.09 -10.06
N LYS A 74 9.89 -13.33 -10.79
CA LYS A 74 10.31 -12.59 -11.98
C LYS A 74 11.47 -11.62 -11.69
N THR A 75 11.45 -10.99 -10.52
CA THR A 75 12.47 -10.01 -10.10
C THR A 75 13.76 -10.69 -9.61
N CYS A 76 13.65 -11.86 -8.97
CA CYS A 76 14.80 -12.60 -8.45
C CYS A 76 15.55 -13.43 -9.51
N ASP A 77 14.82 -14.06 -10.43
CA ASP A 77 15.40 -15.03 -11.37
C ASP A 77 15.83 -14.40 -12.70
N GLY A 78 15.46 -13.15 -12.97
CA GLY A 78 15.73 -12.47 -14.24
C GLY A 78 14.99 -13.16 -15.40
N GLU A 79 13.84 -12.61 -15.78
CA GLU A 79 13.12 -12.95 -17.02
C GLU A 79 13.00 -14.46 -17.31
N LYS A 80 12.44 -15.21 -16.34
CA LYS A 80 11.78 -16.49 -16.65
C LYS A 80 10.29 -16.26 -16.69
N ASP A 81 9.69 -16.57 -17.84
CA ASP A 81 8.25 -16.47 -18.09
C ASP A 81 7.48 -17.49 -17.24
N TYR A 82 7.20 -17.13 -15.99
CA TYR A 82 6.11 -17.73 -15.23
C TYR A 82 4.81 -17.16 -15.82
N ALA A 83 4.08 -18.02 -16.56
CA ALA A 83 2.94 -17.71 -17.40
C ALA A 83 2.06 -16.59 -16.85
N ASP A 84 2.13 -15.44 -17.53
CA ASP A 84 1.46 -14.19 -17.22
C ASP A 84 0.10 -14.14 -17.91
N ASP A 85 -0.91 -14.79 -17.32
CA ASP A 85 -2.31 -14.56 -17.71
C ASP A 85 -3.01 -13.54 -16.79
N ASN A 86 -2.36 -13.08 -15.74
CA ASN A 86 -2.87 -12.05 -14.84
C ASN A 86 -1.95 -10.85 -14.86
N LYS A 87 -2.35 -9.84 -15.65
CA LYS A 87 -1.82 -8.47 -15.63
C LYS A 87 -1.77 -7.94 -14.19
N VAL A 88 -0.69 -8.22 -13.48
CA VAL A 88 -0.36 -7.51 -12.25
C VAL A 88 0.66 -6.46 -12.62
N VAL A 89 0.09 -5.40 -13.17
CA VAL A 89 0.70 -4.10 -13.19
C VAL A 89 0.85 -3.68 -11.73
N VAL A 90 2.04 -3.85 -11.14
CA VAL A 90 2.43 -3.15 -9.90
C VAL A 90 2.48 -1.62 -10.07
N ASN A 91 2.08 -1.10 -11.25
CA ASN A 91 1.88 0.32 -11.55
C ASN A 91 0.39 0.77 -11.50
N ALA A 92 -0.47 0.09 -10.74
CA ALA A 92 -1.81 0.61 -10.48
C ALA A 92 -2.23 0.25 -9.07
N VAL A 93 -1.88 1.13 -8.12
CA VAL A 93 -2.73 1.33 -6.94
C VAL A 93 -4.18 1.40 -7.46
N PRO A 94 -5.14 0.63 -6.94
CA PRO A 94 -6.54 0.90 -7.24
C PRO A 94 -6.76 2.35 -6.84
N SER A 95 -6.98 3.24 -7.82
CA SER A 95 -7.25 4.65 -7.62
C SER A 95 -8.25 4.78 -6.49
N VAL A 96 -7.74 5.03 -5.27
CA VAL A 96 -8.57 5.22 -4.09
C VAL A 96 -9.44 6.39 -4.47
N MET A 97 -10.73 6.08 -4.62
CA MET A 97 -11.75 6.95 -5.21
C MET A 97 -11.36 8.40 -5.10
N ALA A 98 -11.21 9.09 -6.23
CA ALA A 98 -11.06 10.52 -6.29
C ALA A 98 -12.14 11.16 -5.41
N HIS A 99 -11.81 11.38 -4.14
CA HIS A 99 -12.66 12.10 -3.23
C HIS A 99 -12.74 13.45 -3.89
N LYS A 100 -13.92 13.78 -4.44
CA LYS A 100 -14.28 15.13 -4.83
C LYS A 100 -14.16 15.96 -3.57
N ARG A 101 -12.93 16.39 -3.26
CA ARG A 101 -12.65 17.38 -2.23
C ARG A 101 -13.42 18.59 -2.72
N LYS A 102 -14.53 18.89 -2.05
CA LYS A 102 -15.19 20.17 -2.18
C LYS A 102 -14.08 21.19 -1.92
N ARG A 103 -13.64 21.88 -2.97
CA ARG A 103 -12.63 22.95 -2.85
C ARG A 103 -13.14 23.87 -1.75
N ALA A 104 -12.46 23.87 -0.61
CA ALA A 104 -12.68 24.89 0.40
C ALA A 104 -12.42 26.22 -0.30
N LYS A 105 -13.38 27.14 -0.22
CA LYS A 105 -13.22 28.51 -0.70
C LYS A 105 -12.10 29.13 0.15
N ALA A 106 -10.88 29.14 -0.37
CA ALA A 106 -9.81 29.91 0.23
C ALA A 106 -10.23 31.38 0.18
N ALA A 107 -10.28 32.03 1.34
CA ALA A 107 -10.46 33.47 1.40
C ALA A 107 -9.24 34.12 0.73
N ALA A 108 -9.46 35.03 -0.22
CA ALA A 108 -8.40 35.78 -0.87
C ALA A 108 -7.59 36.54 0.18
N ARG A 109 -6.26 36.50 0.09
CA ARG A 109 -5.39 37.24 1.00
C ARG A 109 -5.47 38.74 0.69
N PRO A 110 -5.23 39.64 1.66
CA PRO A 110 -5.17 41.08 1.39
C PRO A 110 -4.10 41.36 0.31
N GLY A 111 -4.52 41.91 -0.83
CA GLY A 111 -3.65 42.21 -1.98
C GLY A 111 -3.66 41.19 -3.11
N GLU A 112 -4.38 40.07 -2.98
CA GLU A 112 -4.52 39.08 -4.04
C GLU A 112 -5.46 39.59 -5.15
N GLN A 113 -4.94 39.73 -6.38
CA GLN A 113 -5.74 40.13 -7.53
C GLN A 113 -6.51 38.91 -8.07
N VAL A 114 -7.84 38.96 -7.99
CA VAL A 114 -8.73 37.88 -8.45
C VAL A 114 -9.36 38.27 -9.79
N ALA A 115 -9.22 37.41 -10.80
CA ALA A 115 -9.81 37.65 -12.11
C ALA A 115 -11.35 37.62 -12.04
N ALA A 116 -11.99 38.77 -12.24
CA ALA A 116 -13.45 38.86 -12.33
C ALA A 116 -13.91 38.64 -13.78
N LYS A 117 -14.71 37.59 -14.02
CA LYS A 117 -15.36 37.39 -15.32
C LYS A 117 -16.68 38.15 -15.34
N VAL A 118 -16.70 39.31 -16.01
CA VAL A 118 -17.91 40.10 -16.24
C VAL A 118 -18.71 39.48 -17.40
N SER A 119 -19.95 39.06 -17.13
CA SER A 119 -20.89 38.62 -18.15
C SER A 119 -21.88 39.75 -18.41
N ARG A 120 -21.92 40.28 -19.65
CA ARG A 120 -22.98 41.20 -20.07
C ARG A 120 -24.09 40.37 -20.73
N ARG A 121 -25.34 40.67 -20.39
CA ARG A 121 -26.53 40.10 -21.04
C ARG A 121 -26.78 40.74 -22.38
#